data_AF-A0A4P5T4B7-F1
#
_entry.id   AF-A0A4P5T4B7-F1
#
_cell.length_a   1.000
_cell.length_b   1.000
_cell.length_c   1.000
_cell.angle_alpha   90.00
_cell.angle_beta   90.00
_cell.angle_gamma   90.00
#
_symmetry.space_group_name_H-M   'P 1'
#
loop_
_entity.id
_entity.type
_entity.pdbx_description
1 polymer ?
#
loop_
_entity_poly.entity_id
_entity_poly.type
_entity_poly.pdbx_seq_one_letter_code
_entity_poly.pdbx_strand_id
1 'polypeptide(L)'
;MKFYASVRLDIRRTQQVKDGDEAIGNHVKVKVVKNKVAPPFRAAEFDIIFGEGISKAGEIIDMGTELGIINKSGSWYSYNDDKLGQGRESVKQLMLDNPELAAEIEAKIREKIKEAQNA
;
A
#
# COMPACT_ATOMS: atom_id res chain seq x y z
N MET A 1 11.02 -20.53 20.17
CA MET A 1 10.01 -19.53 19.75
C MET A 1 9.26 -19.85 18.43
N LYS A 2 9.79 -20.70 17.52
CA LYS A 2 9.16 -21.04 16.22
C LYS A 2 7.78 -21.71 16.31
N PHE A 3 7.55 -22.49 17.38
CA PHE A 3 6.34 -23.31 17.51
C PHE A 3 5.14 -22.57 18.14
N TYR A 4 5.37 -21.64 19.06
CA TYR A 4 4.32 -20.89 19.79
C TYR A 4 3.77 -19.67 19.04
N ALA A 5 4.52 -19.08 18.11
CA ALA A 5 4.04 -17.93 17.35
C ALA A 5 2.84 -18.31 16.45
N SER A 6 1.72 -17.59 16.58
CA SER A 6 0.53 -17.75 15.74
C SER A 6 0.73 -17.14 14.35
N VAL A 7 1.49 -16.05 14.26
CA VAL A 7 1.87 -15.39 13.00
C VAL A 7 3.38 -15.14 13.00
N ARG A 8 4.04 -15.35 11.86
CA ARG A 8 5.45 -15.01 11.63
C ARG A 8 5.60 -14.25 10.33
N LEU A 9 6.32 -13.15 10.40
CA LEU A 9 6.60 -12.25 9.29
C LEU A 9 8.11 -12.30 9.01
N ASP A 10 8.48 -12.52 7.76
CA ASP A 10 9.84 -12.36 7.22
C ASP A 10 9.87 -11.01 6.51
N ILE A 11 10.58 -10.04 7.10
CA ILE A 11 10.67 -8.66 6.62
C ILE A 11 12.01 -8.50 5.92
N ARG A 12 12.01 -8.09 4.65
CA ARG A 12 13.22 -7.85 3.86
C ARG A 12 13.16 -6.50 3.19
N ARG A 13 14.25 -5.75 3.27
CA ARG A 13 14.45 -4.57 2.44
C ARG A 13 14.74 -5.01 1.02
N THR A 14 13.96 -4.52 0.07
CA THR A 14 14.11 -4.80 -1.36
C THR A 14 14.94 -3.71 -2.04
N GLN A 15 14.54 -2.45 -1.91
CA GLN A 15 15.16 -1.32 -2.60
C GLN A 15 15.22 -0.10 -1.68
N GLN A 16 16.18 0.79 -1.92
CA GLN A 16 16.24 2.09 -1.26
C GLN A 16 15.47 3.11 -2.09
N VAL A 17 14.53 3.82 -1.46
CA VAL A 17 13.83 4.94 -2.08
C VAL A 17 14.74 6.16 -1.95
N LYS A 18 15.07 6.77 -3.09
CA LYS A 18 15.92 7.96 -3.17
C LYS A 18 15.15 9.10 -3.81
N ASP A 19 15.38 10.30 -3.31
CA ASP A 19 14.95 11.54 -3.94
C ASP A 19 16.22 12.32 -4.30
N GLY A 20 16.54 12.34 -5.60
CA GLY A 20 17.86 12.78 -6.09
C GLY A 20 19.00 11.94 -5.50
N ASP A 21 19.87 12.59 -4.73
CA ASP A 21 21.02 11.97 -4.05
C ASP A 21 20.71 11.52 -2.60
N GLU A 22 19.58 11.93 -2.02
CA GLU A 22 19.24 11.60 -0.64
C GLU A 22 18.39 10.33 -0.54
N ALA A 23 18.76 9.44 0.38
CA ALA A 23 17.99 8.24 0.68
C ALA A 23 16.83 8.58 1.62
N ILE A 24 15.63 8.77 1.04
CA ILE A 24 14.42 9.14 1.78
C ILE A 24 13.71 7.95 2.44
N GLY A 25 13.99 6.71 2.01
CA GLY A 25 13.33 5.55 2.60
C GLY A 25 13.78 4.19 2.08
N ASN A 26 13.03 3.16 2.43
CA ASN A 26 13.23 1.79 1.99
C ASN A 26 11.92 1.17 1.52
N HIS A 27 11.95 0.57 0.34
CA HIS A 27 10.93 -0.36 -0.11
C HIS A 27 11.14 -1.71 0.57
N VAL A 28 10.14 -2.17 1.31
CA VAL A 28 10.20 -3.35 2.17
C VAL A 28 9.15 -4.37 1.73
N LYS A 29 9.58 -5.61 1.59
CA LYS A 29 8.72 -6.76 1.33
C LYS A 29 8.57 -7.59 2.59
N VAL A 30 7.33 -7.83 3.00
CA VAL A 30 6.99 -8.66 4.15
C VAL A 30 6.28 -9.91 3.69
N LYS A 31 6.83 -11.09 4.02
CA LYS A 31 6.24 -12.39 3.72
C LYS A 31 5.70 -13.04 4.99
N VAL A 32 4.46 -13.48 4.95
CA VAL A 32 3.85 -14.24 6.05
C VAL A 32 4.30 -15.70 5.99
N VAL A 33 5.37 -16.05 6.71
CA VAL A 33 5.96 -17.40 6.69
C VAL A 33 5.22 -18.41 7.59
N LYS A 34 4.40 -17.93 8.52
CA LYS A 34 3.49 -18.77 9.32
C LYS A 34 2.23 -17.97 9.63
N ASN A 35 1.07 -18.54 9.42
CA ASN A 35 -0.21 -17.96 9.79
C ASN A 35 -1.13 -19.08 10.28
N LYS A 36 -1.65 -18.97 11.51
CA LYS A 36 -2.63 -19.91 12.08
C LYS A 36 -4.08 -19.43 11.96
N VAL A 37 -4.31 -18.19 11.51
CA VAL A 37 -5.63 -17.54 11.48
C VAL A 37 -6.19 -17.44 10.06
N ALA A 38 -5.32 -17.33 9.06
CA ALA A 38 -5.70 -17.18 7.65
C ALA A 38 -4.66 -17.86 6.75
N PRO A 39 -4.89 -17.94 5.41
CA PRO A 39 -3.95 -18.58 4.49
C PRO A 39 -2.51 -18.04 4.64
N PRO A 40 -1.51 -18.91 4.83
CA PRO A 40 -0.11 -18.50 4.93
C PRO A 40 0.49 -18.12 3.56
N PHE A 41 1.73 -17.63 3.56
CA PHE A 41 2.55 -17.31 2.38
C PHE A 41 2.15 -16.12 1.53
N ARG A 42 1.16 -15.33 1.95
CA ARG A 42 0.92 -14.00 1.37
C ARG A 42 2.11 -13.08 1.60
N ALA A 43 2.36 -12.19 0.65
CA ALA A 43 3.36 -11.15 0.74
C ALA A 43 2.70 -9.78 0.59
N ALA A 44 3.27 -8.78 1.24
CA ALA A 44 2.91 -7.38 1.11
C ALA A 44 4.18 -6.57 0.85
N GLU A 45 4.07 -5.54 0.04
CA GLU A 45 5.16 -4.63 -0.32
C GLU A 45 4.72 -3.21 0.04
N PHE A 46 5.57 -2.50 0.78
CA PHE A 46 5.29 -1.13 1.20
C PHE A 46 6.57 -0.31 1.38
N ASP A 47 6.39 1.00 1.27
CA ASP A 47 7.46 1.97 1.43
C ASP A 47 7.52 2.46 2.88
N ILE A 48 8.70 2.37 3.49
CA ILE A 48 9.02 2.96 4.79
C ILE A 48 9.87 4.21 4.56
N ILE A 49 9.31 5.37 4.86
CA ILE A 49 10.00 6.67 4.75
C ILE A 49 10.66 6.99 6.09
N PHE A 50 11.90 7.46 6.06
CA PHE A 50 12.61 7.84 7.28
C PHE A 50 11.96 9.07 7.92
N GLY A 51 11.67 9.00 9.22
CA GLY A 51 11.01 10.08 9.97
C GLY A 51 9.48 10.02 10.00
N GLU A 52 8.84 9.43 8.98
CA GLU A 52 7.38 9.31 8.88
C GLU A 52 6.87 7.87 9.17
N GLY A 53 7.69 6.86 8.88
CA GLY A 53 7.33 5.46 9.06
C GLY A 53 6.67 4.85 7.82
N ILE A 54 5.63 4.04 8.02
CA ILE A 54 4.97 3.31 6.92
C ILE A 54 4.07 4.29 6.15
N SER A 55 4.32 4.41 4.84
CA SER A 55 3.56 5.31 3.97
C SER A 55 2.20 4.72 3.58
N LYS A 56 1.20 4.89 4.46
CA LYS A 56 -0.18 4.42 4.24
C LYS A 56 -0.81 4.99 2.97
N ALA A 57 -0.60 6.28 2.69
CA ALA A 57 -1.13 6.93 1.50
C ALA A 57 -0.61 6.30 0.20
N GLY A 58 0.67 5.89 0.18
CA GLY A 58 1.25 5.17 -0.96
C GLY A 58 0.61 3.80 -1.19
N GLU A 59 0.43 3.02 -0.12
CA GLU A 59 -0.22 1.71 -0.18
C GLU A 59 -1.67 1.79 -0.69
N ILE A 60 -2.44 2.80 -0.25
CA ILE A 60 -3.81 3.02 -0.71
C ILE A 60 -3.85 3.24 -2.23
N ILE A 61 -2.91 4.02 -2.77
CA ILE A 61 -2.83 4.31 -4.21
C ILE A 61 -2.46 3.05 -4.99
N ASP A 62 -1.48 2.29 -4.51
CA ASP A 62 -1.01 1.08 -5.21
C ASP A 62 -2.10 0.01 -5.23
N MET A 63 -2.70 -0.30 -4.07
CA MET A 63 -3.83 -1.24 -3.98
C MET A 63 -5.06 -0.74 -4.74
N GLY A 64 -5.34 0.57 -4.68
CA GLY A 64 -6.46 1.17 -5.40
C GLY A 64 -6.30 1.04 -6.92
N THR A 65 -5.07 1.17 -7.42
CA THR A 65 -4.76 0.99 -8.84
C THR A 65 -4.82 -0.48 -9.23
N GLU A 66 -4.31 -1.38 -8.40
CA GLU A 66 -4.33 -2.84 -8.65
C GLU A 66 -5.77 -3.40 -8.67
N LEU A 67 -6.64 -2.92 -7.78
CA LEU A 67 -8.04 -3.33 -7.70
C LEU A 67 -8.97 -2.62 -8.70
N GLY A 68 -8.42 -1.71 -9.51
CA GLY A 68 -9.17 -0.92 -10.50
C GLY A 68 -10.16 0.07 -9.87
N ILE A 69 -9.91 0.51 -8.64
CA ILE A 69 -10.69 1.55 -7.95
C ILE A 69 -10.17 2.94 -8.38
N ILE A 70 -8.85 3.06 -8.52
CA ILE A 70 -8.17 4.22 -9.07
C ILE A 70 -7.78 3.90 -10.51
N ASN A 71 -8.22 4.74 -11.45
CA ASN A 71 -7.89 4.61 -12.85
C ASN A 71 -6.59 5.35 -13.16
N LYS A 72 -5.60 4.63 -13.69
CA LYS A 72 -4.33 5.20 -14.13
C LYS A 72 -4.33 5.37 -15.65
N SER A 73 -4.41 6.61 -16.12
CA SER A 73 -4.28 6.97 -17.54
C SER A 73 -2.87 7.52 -17.79
N GLY A 74 -1.92 6.60 -18.01
CA GLY A 74 -0.51 6.95 -18.20
C GLY A 74 0.12 7.47 -16.90
N SER A 75 0.46 8.76 -16.87
CA SER A 75 0.99 9.44 -15.67
C SER A 75 -0.10 10.06 -14.79
N TRP A 76 -1.36 10.05 -15.23
CA TRP A 76 -2.49 10.63 -14.50
C TRP A 76 -3.24 9.59 -13.69
N TYR A 77 -3.64 9.97 -12.48
CA TYR A 77 -4.51 9.17 -11.63
C TYR A 77 -5.88 9.86 -11.52
N SER A 78 -6.93 9.06 -11.68
CA SER A 78 -8.32 9.50 -11.58
C SER A 78 -9.09 8.56 -10.67
N TYR A 79 -10.09 9.11 -9.97
CA TYR A 79 -10.96 8.35 -9.08
C TYR A 79 -12.42 8.69 -9.37
N ASN A 80 -13.22 7.66 -9.71
CA ASN A 80 -14.57 7.77 -10.27
C ASN A 80 -14.63 8.66 -11.52
N ASP A 81 -14.63 9.98 -11.35
CA ASP A 81 -14.58 10.99 -12.42
C ASP A 81 -13.65 12.18 -12.09
N ASP A 82 -13.09 12.23 -10.88
CA ASP A 82 -12.23 13.31 -10.43
C ASP A 82 -10.75 13.01 -10.73
N LYS A 83 -10.04 14.02 -11.24
CA LYS A 83 -8.60 13.94 -11.46
C LYS A 83 -7.87 14.17 -10.15
N LEU A 84 -7.22 13.13 -9.64
CA LEU A 84 -6.44 13.20 -8.39
C LEU A 84 -5.12 13.94 -8.62
N GLY A 85 -4.48 13.74 -9.76
CA GLY A 85 -3.22 14.41 -10.08
C GLY A 85 -2.32 13.64 -11.03
N GLN A 86 -1.17 14.25 -11.33
CA GLN A 86 -0.13 13.66 -12.16
C GLN A 86 0.98 13.09 -11.28
N GLY A 87 1.27 11.80 -11.44
CA GLY A 87 2.32 11.10 -10.70
C GLY A 87 1.90 10.65 -9.30
N ARG A 88 2.64 9.69 -8.75
CA ARG A 88 2.35 9.06 -7.45
C ARG A 88 2.48 10.06 -6.30
N GLU A 89 3.49 10.94 -6.34
CA GLU A 89 3.77 11.86 -5.24
C GLU A 89 2.70 12.94 -5.07
N SER A 90 2.17 13.49 -6.17
CA SER A 90 1.08 14.48 -6.11
C SER A 90 -0.20 13.88 -5.51
N VAL A 91 -0.52 12.64 -5.88
CA VAL A 91 -1.70 11.94 -5.34
C VAL A 91 -1.48 11.57 -3.88
N LYS A 92 -0.24 11.21 -3.50
CA LYS A 92 0.12 10.95 -2.11
C LYS A 92 -0.08 12.19 -1.23
N GLN A 93 0.38 13.36 -1.69
CA GLN A 93 0.13 14.64 -1.00
C GLN A 93 -1.37 14.91 -0.88
N LEU A 94 -2.14 14.75 -1.97
CA LEU A 94 -3.60 14.91 -1.93
C LEU A 94 -4.27 14.00 -0.89
N MET A 95 -3.84 12.74 -0.77
CA MET A 95 -4.36 11.79 0.22
C MET A 95 -3.99 12.17 1.66
N LEU A 96 -2.83 12.80 1.87
CA LEU A 96 -2.41 13.32 3.17
C LEU A 96 -3.19 14.58 3.56
N ASP A 97 -3.43 15.47 2.59
CA ASP A 97 -4.18 16.71 2.79
C ASP A 97 -5.69 16.45 2.99
N ASN A 98 -6.23 15.44 2.30
CA ASN A 98 -7.65 15.05 2.35
C ASN A 98 -7.83 13.64 2.95
N PRO A 99 -7.78 13.50 4.29
CA PRO A 99 -7.93 12.20 4.95
C PRO A 99 -9.31 11.56 4.74
N GLU A 100 -10.35 12.36 4.45
CA GLU A 100 -11.70 11.86 4.13
C GLU A 100 -11.69 11.04 2.85
N LEU A 101 -11.05 11.54 1.80
CA LEU A 101 -10.90 10.84 0.53
C LEU A 101 -10.08 9.57 0.68
N ALA A 102 -8.99 9.62 1.46
CA ALA A 102 -8.17 8.46 1.75
C ALA A 102 -8.97 7.36 2.49
N ALA A 103 -9.81 7.74 3.45
CA ALA A 103 -10.66 6.82 4.19
C ALA A 103 -11.75 6.18 3.31
N GLU A 104 -12.34 6.96 2.40
CA GLU A 104 -13.32 6.45 1.43
C GLU A 104 -12.70 5.38 0.51
N ILE A 105 -11.53 5.68 -0.06
CA ILE A 105 -10.83 4.75 -0.95
C ILE A 105 -10.38 3.51 -0.17
N GLU A 106 -9.86 3.67 1.06
CA GLU A 106 -9.50 2.55 1.93
C GLU A 106 -10.71 1.64 2.22
N ALA A 107 -11.89 2.21 2.49
CA ALA A 107 -13.10 1.45 2.72
C ALA A 107 -13.47 0.60 1.50
N LYS A 108 -13.49 1.21 0.30
CA LYS A 108 -13.78 0.50 -0.96
C LYS A 108 -12.76 -0.60 -1.27
N ILE A 109 -11.48 -0.36 -1.00
CA ILE A 109 -10.41 -1.38 -1.13
C ILE A 109 -10.71 -2.57 -0.20
N ARG A 110 -11.02 -2.30 1.07
CA ARG A 110 -11.32 -3.36 2.05
C ARG A 110 -12.57 -4.15 1.69
N GLU A 111 -13.60 -3.50 1.14
CA GLU A 111 -14.81 -4.18 0.67
C GLU A 111 -14.50 -5.11 -0.51
N LYS A 112 -13.81 -4.61 -1.56
CA LYS A 112 -13.40 -5.45 -2.68
C LYS A 112 -12.55 -6.65 -2.27
N ILE A 113 -11.62 -6.46 -1.33
CA ILE A 113 -10.79 -7.56 -0.82
C ILE A 113 -11.63 -8.59 -0.06
N LYS A 114 -12.64 -8.15 0.71
CA LYS A 114 -13.57 -9.07 1.37
C LYS A 114 -14.41 -9.86 0.36
N GLU A 115 -14.91 -9.21 -0.69
CA GLU A 115 -15.64 -9.89 -1.77
C GLU A 115 -14.77 -10.93 -2.45
N ALA A 116 -13.52 -10.58 -2.80
CA ALA A 116 -12.57 -11.50 -3.43
C ALA A 116 -12.12 -12.66 -2.51
N GLN A 117 -12.31 -12.55 -1.19
CA GLN A 117 -12.04 -13.64 -0.24
C GLN A 117 -13.25 -14.55 0.00
N ASN A 118 -14.46 -14.08 -0.30
CA ASN A 118 -15.71 -14.82 -0.14
C ASN A 118 -16.16 -15.53 -1.43
N ALA A 119 -15.58 -15.17 -2.58
CA ALA A 119 -15.71 -15.86 -3.86
C ALA A 119 -14.69 -17.00 -4.00
#